data_AF-A0A842SK35-F1
#
_entry.id   AF-A0A842SK35-F1
#
_cell.length_a   1.000
_cell.length_b   1.000
_cell.length_c   1.000
_cell.angle_alpha   90.00
_cell.angle_beta   90.00
_cell.angle_gamma   90.00
#
_symmetry.space_group_name_H-M   'P 1'
#
loop_
_entity.id
_entity.type
_entity.pdbx_description
1 polymer ?
#
loop_
_entity_poly.entity_id
_entity_poly.type
_entity_poly.pdbx_seq_one_letter_code
_entity_poly.pdbx_strand_id
1 'polypeptide(L)'
;MVELTFYGGVGEIGGNKILLEDRDTRVLLDFGMSFKQSGKYFSEFLQPRKCNGLGDYFATGLLPDIPGIYRGDYLRHMGREDEEQLVDALLISHAHVDHMAYVHHLRKDIELVMSRGTRAVMRTLQDTTTSGENDYLEYVPNFEMRPYSRGEGFTRKTKRDECLDRPCRIFEYGDKFRLGDLEVVPYEVDHSLPGATAYLLHTSEGTLLYTGDYRFHGYLGDRTEKMISEAAEEDILAVITEGTRIESTESTSETEVYNNAKRLVENTNGLVVITFPVRDLTRFRTFHRIAKETGRKLVISFKQAYLLERFNEFTELYPEPEDPDICLFAERKSWGIAGRDDYYSNIEGLCYPSNICEQDYSTWEREYLDRENTVNHWDIQDQSEYILICGYFQLNSLVDIKPVPGSVYLRSITEPFDDEMELDAERVRNWLDLFGLDLHGMSNEDRLHASGHANGKQIADALKTINPKKIIPIHTENPEYLKKSFEKVSSPKYGIQITL
;
A
#
# COMPACT_ATOMS: atom_id res chain seq x y z
N MET A 1 -26.64 -2.06 -21.94
CA MET A 1 -27.04 -2.02 -20.51
C MET A 1 -25.79 -2.21 -19.69
N VAL A 2 -25.58 -1.27 -18.78
CA VAL A 2 -24.41 -1.20 -17.92
C VAL A 2 -24.84 -1.60 -16.52
N GLU A 3 -24.13 -2.55 -15.92
CA GLU A 3 -24.45 -3.12 -14.63
C GLU A 3 -23.26 -3.03 -13.68
N LEU A 4 -23.53 -2.61 -12.45
CA LEU A 4 -22.54 -2.54 -11.37
C LEU A 4 -22.96 -3.45 -10.22
N THR A 5 -22.07 -4.34 -9.80
CA THR A 5 -22.27 -5.18 -8.60
C THR A 5 -21.15 -4.95 -7.59
N PHE A 6 -21.51 -4.59 -6.36
CA PHE A 6 -20.56 -4.22 -5.32
C PHE A 6 -20.34 -5.38 -4.36
N TYR A 7 -19.14 -5.97 -4.36
CA TYR A 7 -18.74 -7.08 -3.49
C TYR A 7 -17.80 -6.66 -2.36
N GLY A 8 -17.61 -5.35 -2.16
CA GLY A 8 -16.84 -4.78 -1.07
C GLY A 8 -16.76 -3.26 -1.18
N GLY A 9 -16.31 -2.59 -0.12
CA GLY A 9 -16.35 -1.13 -0.02
C GLY A 9 -17.76 -0.58 0.20
N VAL A 10 -18.68 -1.38 0.74
CA VAL A 10 -20.08 -0.99 1.01
C VAL A 10 -20.34 -1.02 2.52
N GLY A 11 -20.52 0.15 3.14
CA GLY A 11 -20.71 0.25 4.59
C GLY A 11 -19.45 -0.08 5.40
N GLU A 12 -18.29 0.08 4.78
CA GLU A 12 -16.96 -0.17 5.31
C GLU A 12 -15.94 0.71 4.60
N ILE A 13 -14.81 0.98 5.27
CA ILE A 13 -13.62 1.58 4.68
C ILE A 13 -12.70 0.44 4.24
N GLY A 14 -12.21 0.52 3.00
CA GLY A 14 -11.44 -0.53 2.37
C GLY A 14 -12.27 -1.66 1.75
N GLY A 15 -11.57 -2.67 1.23
CA GLY A 15 -12.18 -3.90 0.69
C GLY A 15 -12.79 -3.74 -0.69
N ASN A 16 -12.45 -2.69 -1.43
CA ASN A 16 -13.06 -2.37 -2.72
C ASN A 16 -12.98 -3.55 -3.70
N LYS A 17 -14.15 -3.97 -4.18
CA LYS A 17 -14.37 -5.05 -5.16
C LYS A 17 -15.65 -4.75 -5.92
N ILE A 18 -15.55 -4.23 -7.14
CA ILE A 18 -16.74 -3.82 -7.90
C ILE A 18 -16.67 -4.48 -9.27
N LEU A 19 -17.70 -5.22 -9.63
CA LEU A 19 -17.86 -5.80 -10.96
C LEU A 19 -18.63 -4.81 -11.84
N LEU A 20 -18.01 -4.38 -12.94
CA LEU A 20 -18.64 -3.61 -14.00
C LEU A 20 -18.85 -4.53 -15.22
N GLU A 21 -20.08 -4.56 -15.70
CA GLU A 21 -20.47 -5.29 -16.90
C GLU A 21 -21.04 -4.30 -17.93
N ASP A 22 -20.49 -4.35 -19.15
CA ASP A 22 -21.01 -3.61 -20.29
C ASP A 22 -20.91 -4.47 -21.55
N ARG A 23 -22.07 -4.85 -22.09
CA ARG A 23 -22.19 -5.82 -23.19
C ARG A 23 -21.49 -7.14 -22.85
N ASP A 24 -20.50 -7.55 -23.64
CA ASP A 24 -19.74 -8.78 -23.42
C ASP A 24 -18.50 -8.55 -22.53
N THR A 25 -18.17 -7.29 -22.21
CA THR A 25 -16.98 -6.94 -21.41
C THR A 25 -17.30 -6.92 -19.93
N ARG A 26 -16.45 -7.57 -19.14
CA ARG A 26 -16.55 -7.61 -17.67
C ARG A 26 -15.22 -7.25 -17.05
N VAL A 27 -15.22 -6.21 -16.22
CA VAL A 27 -14.02 -5.74 -15.51
C VAL A 27 -14.27 -5.63 -14.02
N LEU A 28 -13.26 -5.97 -13.22
CA LEU A 28 -13.24 -5.67 -11.80
C LEU A 28 -12.55 -4.31 -11.57
N LEU A 29 -13.08 -3.52 -10.65
CA LEU A 29 -12.45 -2.33 -10.11
C LEU A 29 -11.97 -2.66 -8.69
N ASP A 30 -10.65 -2.71 -8.54
CA ASP A 30 -9.94 -3.15 -7.34
C ASP A 30 -10.31 -4.56 -6.83
N PHE A 31 -9.43 -5.12 -6.01
CA PHE A 31 -9.61 -6.42 -5.38
C PHE A 31 -8.90 -6.53 -4.03
N GLY A 32 -9.31 -5.68 -3.10
CA GLY A 32 -8.59 -5.49 -1.85
C GLY A 32 -9.21 -6.08 -0.59
N MET A 33 -8.52 -5.95 0.53
CA MET A 33 -8.93 -6.46 1.84
C MET A 33 -9.88 -5.51 2.58
N SER A 34 -10.96 -6.05 3.15
CA SER A 34 -11.76 -5.31 4.13
C SER A 34 -11.10 -5.40 5.50
N PHE A 35 -10.61 -4.28 6.03
CA PHE A 35 -10.04 -4.22 7.38
C PHE A 35 -11.08 -4.54 8.45
N LYS A 36 -12.30 -3.98 8.30
CA LYS A 36 -13.41 -4.21 9.21
C LYS A 36 -13.83 -5.67 9.27
N GLN A 37 -13.88 -6.35 8.12
CA GLN A 37 -14.23 -7.76 8.09
C GLN A 37 -13.08 -8.63 8.57
N SER A 38 -11.83 -8.29 8.23
CA SER A 38 -10.64 -9.00 8.69
C SER A 38 -10.49 -8.95 10.22
N GLY A 39 -10.59 -7.76 10.81
CA GLY A 39 -10.43 -7.54 12.25
C GLY A 39 -11.48 -8.24 13.13
N LYS A 40 -12.61 -8.70 12.55
CA LYS A 40 -13.59 -9.53 13.29
C LYS A 40 -13.07 -10.93 13.61
N TYR A 41 -12.17 -11.47 12.80
CA TYR A 41 -11.77 -12.88 12.85
C TYR A 41 -10.25 -13.07 12.98
N PHE A 42 -9.47 -12.10 12.53
CA PHE A 42 -8.03 -12.22 12.34
C PHE A 42 -7.30 -11.10 13.06
N SER A 43 -6.07 -11.40 13.48
CA SER A 43 -5.12 -10.49 14.13
C SER A 43 -3.71 -10.96 13.81
N GLU A 44 -2.66 -10.28 14.31
CA GLU A 44 -1.26 -10.56 13.97
C GLU A 44 -0.89 -12.05 13.85
N PHE A 45 -1.32 -12.89 14.80
CA PHE A 45 -1.00 -14.33 14.83
C PHE A 45 -2.12 -15.26 14.37
N LEU A 46 -3.31 -14.72 14.11
CA LEU A 46 -4.46 -15.47 13.59
C LEU A 46 -4.79 -14.95 12.20
N GLN A 47 -4.34 -15.66 11.17
CA GLN A 47 -4.51 -15.30 9.77
C GLN A 47 -5.29 -16.40 9.02
N PRO A 48 -5.91 -16.09 7.86
CA PRO A 48 -6.46 -17.12 6.99
C PRO A 48 -5.44 -18.23 6.72
N ARG A 49 -5.86 -19.49 6.83
CA ARG A 49 -4.94 -20.61 6.70
C ARG A 49 -4.66 -20.87 5.23
N LYS A 50 -3.40 -20.68 4.84
CA LYS A 50 -2.91 -21.09 3.51
C LYS A 50 -3.32 -22.53 3.16
N CYS A 51 -3.32 -23.46 4.11
CA CYS A 51 -3.69 -24.86 3.82
C CYS A 51 -5.16 -25.07 3.41
N ASN A 52 -6.05 -24.08 3.58
CA ASN A 52 -7.46 -24.16 3.24
C ASN A 52 -7.82 -23.46 1.91
N GLY A 53 -6.83 -22.99 1.14
CA GLY A 53 -7.07 -22.26 -0.10
C GLY A 53 -7.95 -21.03 0.12
N LEU A 54 -9.09 -20.94 -0.59
CA LEU A 54 -10.06 -19.84 -0.44
C LEU A 54 -11.08 -20.09 0.68
N GLY A 55 -11.08 -21.27 1.30
CA GLY A 55 -12.14 -21.69 2.23
C GLY A 55 -12.29 -20.77 3.44
N ASP A 56 -11.19 -20.32 4.03
CA ASP A 56 -11.23 -19.38 5.16
C ASP A 56 -11.73 -18.00 4.73
N TYR A 57 -11.37 -17.54 3.52
CA TYR A 57 -11.80 -16.26 2.99
C TYR A 57 -13.30 -16.23 2.66
N PHE A 58 -13.85 -17.31 2.10
CA PHE A 58 -15.29 -17.44 1.86
C PHE A 58 -16.07 -17.58 3.16
N ALA A 59 -15.59 -18.41 4.10
CA ALA A 59 -16.26 -18.63 5.38
C ALA A 59 -16.33 -17.35 6.23
N THR A 60 -15.31 -16.50 6.14
CA THR A 60 -15.25 -15.22 6.86
C THR A 60 -15.80 -14.05 6.06
N GLY A 61 -16.20 -14.23 4.80
CA GLY A 61 -16.71 -13.15 3.95
C GLY A 61 -15.66 -12.11 3.51
N LEU A 62 -14.37 -12.42 3.62
CA LEU A 62 -13.28 -11.59 3.07
C LEU A 62 -13.27 -11.59 1.54
N LEU A 63 -13.64 -12.73 0.95
CA LEU A 63 -13.83 -12.91 -0.48
C LEU A 63 -15.27 -13.31 -0.80
N PRO A 64 -15.88 -12.71 -1.84
CA PRO A 64 -17.16 -13.18 -2.36
C PRO A 64 -16.99 -14.48 -3.15
N ASP A 65 -17.93 -15.41 -3.11
CA ASP A 65 -17.89 -16.61 -3.98
C ASP A 65 -18.44 -16.27 -5.38
N ILE A 66 -17.63 -15.57 -6.18
CA ILE A 66 -17.94 -15.20 -7.57
C ILE A 66 -17.37 -16.30 -8.49
N PRO A 67 -18.22 -17.03 -9.25
CA PRO A 67 -17.73 -18.03 -10.18
C PRO A 67 -16.85 -17.42 -11.28
N GLY A 68 -15.79 -18.12 -11.65
CA GLY A 68 -15.01 -17.82 -12.85
C GLY A 68 -13.88 -16.81 -12.68
N ILE A 69 -13.65 -16.26 -11.48
CA ILE A 69 -12.57 -15.29 -11.22
C ILE A 69 -11.38 -15.87 -10.45
N TYR A 70 -11.55 -17.00 -9.78
CA TYR A 70 -10.55 -17.58 -8.89
C TYR A 70 -9.64 -18.59 -9.60
N ARG A 71 -8.40 -18.71 -9.10
CA ARG A 71 -7.40 -19.65 -9.63
C ARG A 71 -7.79 -21.13 -9.42
N GLY A 72 -7.65 -21.92 -10.48
CA GLY A 72 -8.08 -23.31 -10.51
C GLY A 72 -7.34 -24.23 -9.53
N ASP A 73 -6.07 -24.00 -9.21
CA ASP A 73 -5.35 -24.82 -8.23
C ASP A 73 -5.94 -24.69 -6.81
N TYR A 74 -6.45 -23.51 -6.44
CA TYR A 74 -7.16 -23.32 -5.16
C TYR A 74 -8.55 -23.96 -5.20
N LEU A 75 -9.29 -23.80 -6.31
CA LEU A 75 -10.60 -24.44 -6.49
C LEU A 75 -10.50 -25.96 -6.39
N ARG A 76 -9.57 -26.58 -7.12
CA ARG A 76 -9.32 -28.03 -7.08
C ARG A 76 -8.92 -28.51 -5.69
N HIS A 77 -8.08 -27.75 -4.98
CA HIS A 77 -7.70 -28.05 -3.60
C HIS A 77 -8.90 -28.05 -2.64
N MET A 78 -9.90 -27.22 -2.92
CA MET A 78 -11.18 -27.17 -2.20
C MET A 78 -12.22 -28.19 -2.72
N GLY A 79 -11.87 -29.02 -3.70
CA GLY A 79 -12.77 -30.00 -4.30
C GLY A 79 -13.75 -29.43 -5.33
N ARG A 80 -13.48 -28.25 -5.89
CA ARG A 80 -14.26 -27.63 -6.98
C ARG A 80 -13.58 -27.86 -8.33
N GLU A 81 -14.39 -27.89 -9.39
CA GLU A 81 -13.89 -27.92 -10.77
C GLU A 81 -13.35 -26.53 -11.18
N ASP A 82 -12.56 -26.49 -12.24
CA ASP A 82 -12.15 -25.22 -12.86
C ASP A 82 -13.38 -24.55 -13.48
N GLU A 83 -13.46 -23.23 -13.34
CA GLU A 83 -14.62 -22.44 -13.79
C GLU A 83 -14.28 -21.64 -15.06
N GLU A 84 -15.28 -21.44 -15.92
CA GLU A 84 -15.13 -20.59 -17.10
C GLU A 84 -14.86 -19.13 -16.72
N GLN A 85 -14.07 -18.43 -17.53
CA GLN A 85 -13.66 -17.06 -17.22
C GLN A 85 -14.86 -16.12 -17.25
N LEU A 86 -15.11 -15.46 -16.12
CA LEU A 86 -16.14 -14.43 -16.04
C LEU A 86 -15.59 -13.04 -16.37
N VAL A 87 -14.40 -12.71 -15.88
CA VAL A 87 -13.85 -11.34 -15.92
C VAL A 87 -12.66 -11.27 -16.87
N ASP A 88 -12.60 -10.23 -17.70
CA ASP A 88 -11.53 -10.02 -18.67
C ASP A 88 -10.30 -9.35 -18.04
N ALA A 89 -10.54 -8.33 -17.19
CA ALA A 89 -9.49 -7.50 -16.62
C ALA A 89 -9.82 -7.00 -15.20
N LEU A 90 -8.77 -6.67 -14.45
CA LEU A 90 -8.84 -5.97 -13.17
C LEU A 90 -8.16 -4.61 -13.32
N LEU A 91 -8.90 -3.51 -13.14
CA LEU A 91 -8.34 -2.17 -13.01
C LEU A 91 -8.01 -1.90 -11.56
N ILE A 92 -6.73 -1.65 -11.28
CA ILE A 92 -6.23 -1.36 -9.93
C ILE A 92 -6.04 0.14 -9.80
N SER A 93 -6.79 0.79 -8.91
CA SER A 93 -6.65 2.24 -8.69
C SER A 93 -5.30 2.58 -8.07
N HIS A 94 -4.88 1.83 -7.04
CA HIS A 94 -3.61 2.01 -6.37
C HIS A 94 -3.21 0.82 -5.50
N ALA A 95 -1.95 0.82 -5.03
CA ALA A 95 -1.35 -0.32 -4.33
C ALA A 95 -1.48 -0.29 -2.79
N HIS A 96 -2.60 0.20 -2.26
CA HIS A 96 -2.96 -0.11 -0.88
C HIS A 96 -3.61 -1.49 -0.76
N VAL A 97 -3.47 -2.13 0.41
CA VAL A 97 -3.90 -3.51 0.63
C VAL A 97 -5.42 -3.67 0.52
N ASP A 98 -6.16 -2.63 0.86
CA ASP A 98 -7.61 -2.54 0.72
C ASP A 98 -8.11 -2.28 -0.70
N HIS A 99 -7.18 -2.13 -1.67
CA HIS A 99 -7.44 -2.09 -3.10
C HIS A 99 -6.86 -3.27 -3.87
N MET A 100 -5.81 -3.95 -3.38
CA MET A 100 -5.16 -5.03 -4.16
C MET A 100 -4.73 -6.29 -3.40
N ALA A 101 -4.90 -6.38 -2.07
CA ALA A 101 -4.34 -7.49 -1.28
C ALA A 101 -4.73 -8.88 -1.79
N TYR A 102 -5.90 -9.04 -2.41
CA TYR A 102 -6.42 -10.34 -2.82
C TYR A 102 -6.20 -10.67 -4.30
N VAL A 103 -5.46 -9.84 -5.04
CA VAL A 103 -5.17 -10.07 -6.46
C VAL A 103 -4.54 -11.44 -6.72
N HIS A 104 -3.71 -11.95 -5.80
CA HIS A 104 -3.04 -13.24 -5.91
C HIS A 104 -3.97 -14.47 -5.86
N HIS A 105 -5.23 -14.28 -5.45
CA HIS A 105 -6.28 -15.33 -5.51
C HIS A 105 -6.95 -15.43 -6.89
N LEU A 106 -6.78 -14.42 -7.75
CA LEU A 106 -7.40 -14.40 -9.07
C LEU A 106 -6.71 -15.36 -10.03
N ARG A 107 -7.50 -15.92 -10.96
CA ARG A 107 -7.01 -16.75 -12.06
C ARG A 107 -5.95 -16.03 -12.89
N LYS A 108 -5.03 -16.81 -13.47
CA LYS A 108 -3.79 -16.31 -14.09
C LYS A 108 -3.97 -15.55 -15.41
N ASP A 109 -5.13 -15.65 -16.03
CA ASP A 109 -5.53 -15.13 -17.35
C ASP A 109 -6.39 -13.86 -17.28
N ILE A 110 -6.68 -13.34 -16.07
CA ILE A 110 -7.23 -11.97 -15.91
C ILE A 110 -6.11 -10.95 -16.11
N GLU A 111 -6.27 -10.04 -17.08
CA GLU A 111 -5.33 -8.93 -17.34
C GLU A 111 -5.36 -7.92 -16.17
N LEU A 112 -4.19 -7.63 -15.59
CA LEU A 112 -4.04 -6.61 -14.56
C LEU A 112 -3.73 -5.26 -15.21
N VAL A 113 -4.57 -4.26 -14.99
CA VAL A 113 -4.45 -2.91 -15.57
C VAL A 113 -4.10 -1.94 -14.46
N MET A 114 -2.94 -1.27 -14.56
CA MET A 114 -2.42 -0.43 -13.48
C MET A 114 -1.41 0.61 -13.96
N SER A 115 -1.14 1.62 -13.12
CA SER A 115 -0.07 2.59 -13.34
C SER A 115 1.32 1.98 -13.08
N ARG A 116 2.38 2.63 -13.59
CA ARG A 116 3.77 2.26 -13.27
C ARG A 116 4.05 2.30 -11.76
N GLY A 117 3.49 3.30 -11.05
CA GLY A 117 3.62 3.44 -9.60
C GLY A 117 2.98 2.28 -8.83
N THR A 118 1.75 1.90 -9.20
CA THR A 118 1.07 0.73 -8.61
C THR A 118 1.87 -0.54 -8.84
N ARG A 119 2.39 -0.75 -10.06
CA ARG A 119 3.26 -1.90 -10.37
C ARG A 119 4.53 -1.91 -9.52
N ALA A 120 5.20 -0.77 -9.35
CA ALA A 120 6.43 -0.65 -8.55
C ALA A 120 6.20 -1.04 -7.08
N VAL A 121 5.09 -0.58 -6.49
CA VAL A 121 4.71 -0.93 -5.12
C VAL A 121 4.35 -2.42 -5.01
N MET A 122 3.52 -2.95 -5.92
CA MET A 122 3.15 -4.36 -5.93
C MET A 122 4.37 -5.28 -6.09
N ARG A 123 5.30 -4.93 -7.00
CA ARG A 123 6.56 -5.65 -7.18
C ARG A 123 7.41 -5.63 -5.92
N THR A 124 7.56 -4.46 -5.30
CA THR A 124 8.28 -4.33 -4.02
C THR A 124 7.66 -5.23 -2.96
N LEU A 125 6.33 -5.26 -2.83
CA LEU A 125 5.67 -6.11 -1.83
C LEU A 125 5.87 -7.60 -2.12
N GLN A 126 5.80 -8.02 -3.39
CA GLN A 126 6.05 -9.39 -3.80
C GLN A 126 7.49 -9.83 -3.51
N ASP A 127 8.48 -8.99 -3.81
CA ASP A 127 9.89 -9.39 -3.75
C ASP A 127 10.49 -9.26 -2.34
N THR A 128 9.99 -8.32 -1.53
CA THR A 128 10.57 -7.99 -0.20
C THR A 128 9.81 -8.57 0.99
N THR A 129 8.61 -9.11 0.79
CA THR A 129 7.79 -9.66 1.89
C THR A 129 7.96 -11.18 1.94
N THR A 130 8.08 -11.72 3.15
CA THR A 130 8.28 -13.16 3.41
C THR A 130 6.97 -13.95 3.57
N SER A 131 5.80 -13.28 3.51
CA SER A 131 4.50 -13.95 3.57
C SER A 131 4.27 -14.80 2.32
N GLY A 132 3.81 -16.04 2.48
CA GLY A 132 3.69 -17.02 1.40
C GLY A 132 2.53 -16.80 0.42
N GLU A 133 1.95 -15.61 0.38
CA GLU A 133 0.75 -15.22 -0.39
C GLU A 133 0.93 -13.78 -0.92
N ASN A 134 1.92 -13.61 -1.79
CA ASN A 134 2.32 -12.31 -2.33
C ASN A 134 2.64 -12.36 -3.83
N ASP A 135 2.20 -13.40 -4.54
CA ASP A 135 2.30 -13.55 -5.99
C ASP A 135 1.29 -12.63 -6.70
N TYR A 136 1.55 -11.31 -6.61
CA TYR A 136 0.73 -10.24 -7.14
C TYR A 136 0.87 -10.05 -8.65
N LEU A 137 2.11 -10.08 -9.14
CA LEU A 137 2.47 -9.85 -10.55
C LEU A 137 2.92 -11.14 -11.25
N GLU A 138 3.26 -12.15 -10.45
CA GLU A 138 3.61 -13.49 -10.90
C GLU A 138 2.51 -14.47 -10.47
N TYR A 139 2.44 -15.63 -11.09
CA TYR A 139 1.58 -16.74 -10.72
C TYR A 139 2.46 -17.95 -10.43
N VAL A 140 2.40 -18.44 -9.19
CA VAL A 140 3.11 -19.65 -8.75
C VAL A 140 2.08 -20.66 -8.23
N PRO A 141 1.94 -21.86 -8.83
CA PRO A 141 1.00 -22.88 -8.34
C PRO A 141 1.31 -23.29 -6.89
N ASN A 142 0.31 -23.28 -5.99
CA ASN A 142 0.51 -23.62 -4.57
C ASN A 142 0.04 -25.06 -4.21
N PHE A 143 -0.98 -25.58 -4.90
CA PHE A 143 -1.58 -26.89 -4.60
C PHE A 143 -1.39 -27.90 -5.72
N GLU A 144 -0.23 -27.84 -6.38
CA GLU A 144 0.11 -28.75 -7.46
C GLU A 144 1.30 -29.63 -7.11
N MET A 145 1.29 -30.85 -7.64
CA MET A 145 2.36 -31.83 -7.47
C MET A 145 3.00 -32.15 -8.81
N ARG A 146 4.25 -32.57 -8.76
CA ARG A 146 4.97 -33.15 -9.90
C ARG A 146 5.62 -34.47 -9.48
N PRO A 147 5.85 -35.40 -10.41
CA PRO A 147 6.60 -36.61 -10.11
C PRO A 147 8.04 -36.27 -9.70
N TYR A 148 8.66 -37.16 -8.93
CA TYR A 148 10.10 -37.07 -8.69
C TYR A 148 10.89 -37.18 -10.00
N SER A 149 12.05 -36.52 -10.06
CA SER A 149 12.95 -36.65 -11.21
C SER A 149 13.59 -38.04 -11.31
N ARG A 150 13.65 -38.79 -10.19
CA ARG A 150 14.11 -40.17 -10.10
C ARG A 150 13.33 -40.93 -9.03
N GLY A 151 12.98 -42.18 -9.31
CA GLY A 151 12.22 -43.04 -8.39
C GLY A 151 10.70 -42.86 -8.49
N GLU A 152 9.97 -43.55 -7.62
CA GLU A 152 8.51 -43.49 -7.54
C GLU A 152 8.06 -42.43 -6.52
N GLY A 153 6.99 -41.69 -6.84
CA GLY A 153 6.36 -40.71 -5.94
C GLY A 153 6.29 -39.29 -6.49
N PHE A 154 5.84 -38.36 -5.64
CA PHE A 154 5.55 -36.97 -6.00
C PHE A 154 6.15 -35.98 -5.00
N THR A 155 6.46 -34.77 -5.48
CA THR A 155 6.79 -33.61 -4.67
C THR A 155 5.90 -32.42 -5.03
N ARG A 156 5.80 -31.44 -4.14
CA ARG A 156 5.10 -30.18 -4.41
C ARG A 156 5.83 -29.40 -5.51
N LYS A 157 5.06 -28.77 -6.40
CA LYS A 157 5.61 -27.72 -7.27
C LYS A 157 6.03 -26.52 -6.41
N THR A 158 7.07 -25.85 -6.87
CA THR A 158 7.64 -24.63 -6.28
C THR A 158 7.81 -23.59 -7.38
N LYS A 159 8.16 -22.35 -6.99
CA LYS A 159 8.52 -21.28 -7.94
C LYS A 159 9.60 -21.68 -8.97
N ARG A 160 10.47 -22.64 -8.63
CA ARG A 160 11.50 -23.16 -9.56
C ARG A 160 10.93 -24.08 -10.64
N ASP A 161 9.75 -24.64 -10.42
CA ASP A 161 9.10 -25.55 -11.35
C ASP A 161 8.17 -24.80 -12.30
N GLU A 162 7.45 -23.80 -11.79
CA GLU A 162 6.55 -22.96 -12.57
C GLU A 162 6.38 -21.58 -11.92
N CYS A 163 6.61 -20.54 -12.71
CA CYS A 163 6.39 -19.14 -12.35
C CYS A 163 6.02 -18.43 -13.66
N LEU A 164 4.80 -17.91 -13.73
CA LEU A 164 4.29 -17.24 -14.92
C LEU A 164 4.11 -15.76 -14.62
N ASP A 165 4.54 -14.88 -15.51
CA ASP A 165 4.14 -13.48 -15.42
C ASP A 165 2.64 -13.37 -15.67
N ARG A 166 1.95 -12.61 -14.82
CA ARG A 166 0.54 -12.29 -15.05
C ARG A 166 0.43 -11.31 -16.21
N PRO A 167 -0.59 -11.42 -17.08
CA PRO A 167 -0.82 -10.44 -18.13
C PRO A 167 -1.03 -9.06 -17.48
N CYS A 168 -0.15 -8.11 -17.76
CA CYS A 168 -0.19 -6.78 -17.19
C CYS A 168 -0.26 -5.73 -18.32
N ARG A 169 -1.21 -4.81 -18.22
CA ARG A 169 -1.28 -3.61 -19.04
C ARG A 169 -0.91 -2.40 -18.19
N ILE A 170 0.21 -1.79 -18.54
CA ILE A 170 0.66 -0.54 -17.94
C ILE A 170 0.25 0.61 -18.85
N PHE A 171 -0.52 1.55 -18.31
CA PHE A 171 -0.99 2.72 -19.04
C PHE A 171 -0.16 3.95 -18.70
N GLU A 172 -0.28 4.96 -19.56
CA GLU A 172 0.14 6.34 -19.29
C GLU A 172 -1.10 7.18 -18.97
N TYR A 173 -0.97 8.15 -18.07
CA TYR A 173 -2.11 8.98 -17.67
C TYR A 173 -2.60 9.89 -18.80
N GLY A 174 -3.92 9.96 -18.98
CA GLY A 174 -4.59 10.69 -20.04
C GLY A 174 -4.69 9.93 -21.36
N ASP A 175 -3.92 8.86 -21.56
CA ASP A 175 -3.99 8.05 -22.77
C ASP A 175 -5.19 7.11 -22.75
N LYS A 176 -5.94 7.12 -23.85
CA LYS A 176 -7.10 6.23 -24.03
C LYS A 176 -6.67 4.83 -24.42
N PHE A 177 -7.29 3.81 -23.82
CA PHE A 177 -7.13 2.42 -24.27
C PHE A 177 -8.46 1.66 -24.19
N ARG A 178 -8.51 0.48 -24.82
CA ARG A 178 -9.72 -0.37 -24.83
C ARG A 178 -9.50 -1.67 -24.06
N LEU A 179 -10.52 -2.06 -23.32
CA LEU A 179 -10.71 -3.39 -22.74
C LEU A 179 -12.01 -3.93 -23.31
N GLY A 180 -11.94 -4.77 -24.35
CA GLY A 180 -13.11 -5.18 -25.12
C GLY A 180 -13.90 -3.99 -25.69
N ASP A 181 -15.16 -3.87 -25.27
CA ASP A 181 -16.06 -2.78 -25.66
C ASP A 181 -15.88 -1.51 -24.83
N LEU A 182 -15.21 -1.59 -23.68
CA LEU A 182 -14.98 -0.50 -22.75
C LEU A 182 -13.78 0.36 -23.18
N GLU A 183 -13.96 1.66 -23.36
CA GLU A 183 -12.85 2.61 -23.50
C GLU A 183 -12.53 3.24 -22.13
N VAL A 184 -11.26 3.23 -21.75
CA VAL A 184 -10.78 3.65 -20.43
C VAL A 184 -9.78 4.79 -20.59
N VAL A 185 -9.93 5.81 -19.75
CA VAL A 185 -8.98 6.91 -19.62
C VAL A 185 -8.54 7.03 -18.15
N PRO A 186 -7.27 6.75 -17.83
CA PRO A 186 -6.76 6.84 -16.47
C PRO A 186 -6.24 8.25 -16.17
N TYR A 187 -6.56 8.80 -15.01
CA TYR A 187 -6.04 10.06 -14.52
C TYR A 187 -5.31 9.88 -13.20
N GLU A 188 -4.12 10.48 -13.10
CA GLU A 188 -3.38 10.55 -11.85
C GLU A 188 -4.16 11.38 -10.83
N VAL A 189 -4.25 10.89 -9.60
CA VAL A 189 -4.81 11.63 -8.46
C VAL A 189 -3.80 11.69 -7.32
N ASP A 190 -3.88 12.75 -6.53
CA ASP A 190 -3.12 12.85 -5.29
C ASP A 190 -3.65 11.85 -4.26
N HIS A 191 -2.76 11.11 -3.63
CA HIS A 191 -3.05 10.20 -2.53
C HIS A 191 -1.79 10.02 -1.66
N SER A 192 -1.85 9.22 -0.61
CA SER A 192 -0.69 8.99 0.28
C SER A 192 0.39 8.09 -0.33
N LEU A 193 0.11 7.35 -1.40
CA LEU A 193 1.14 6.65 -2.17
C LEU A 193 1.08 7.00 -3.66
N PRO A 194 2.19 6.87 -4.40
CA PRO A 194 2.23 7.25 -5.80
C PRO A 194 1.63 6.19 -6.70
N GLY A 195 1.15 6.60 -7.87
CA GLY A 195 0.47 5.71 -8.82
C GLY A 195 -1.03 5.63 -8.62
N ALA A 196 -1.60 6.44 -7.73
CA ALA A 196 -3.04 6.50 -7.51
C ALA A 196 -3.79 7.04 -8.73
N THR A 197 -4.83 6.32 -9.11
CA THR A 197 -5.52 6.48 -10.39
C THR A 197 -7.03 6.55 -10.22
N ALA A 198 -7.64 7.55 -10.83
CA ALA A 198 -9.06 7.55 -11.15
C ALA A 198 -9.26 7.11 -12.61
N TYR A 199 -10.38 6.46 -12.92
CA TYR A 199 -10.70 5.97 -14.27
C TYR A 199 -11.99 6.57 -14.79
N LEU A 200 -11.93 7.21 -15.97
CA LEU A 200 -13.11 7.47 -16.81
C LEU A 200 -13.35 6.25 -17.69
N LEU A 201 -14.50 5.62 -17.48
CA LEU A 201 -14.94 4.37 -18.13
C LEU A 201 -16.08 4.72 -19.08
N HIS A 202 -15.77 4.77 -20.38
CA HIS A 202 -16.72 5.09 -21.43
C HIS A 202 -17.47 3.82 -21.83
N THR A 203 -18.70 3.70 -21.31
CA THR A 203 -19.57 2.53 -21.51
C THR A 203 -20.60 2.77 -22.62
N SER A 204 -21.38 1.74 -22.94
CA SER A 204 -22.47 1.83 -23.92
C SER A 204 -23.62 2.76 -23.54
N GLU A 205 -23.80 3.09 -22.26
CA GLU A 205 -24.88 3.96 -21.75
C GLU A 205 -24.38 5.35 -21.29
N GLY A 206 -23.06 5.55 -21.20
CA GLY A 206 -22.43 6.83 -20.80
C GLY A 206 -21.10 6.67 -20.06
N THR A 207 -20.46 7.77 -19.69
CA THR A 207 -19.19 7.73 -18.95
C THR A 207 -19.43 7.50 -17.46
N LEU A 208 -18.71 6.55 -16.88
CA LEU A 208 -18.59 6.38 -15.42
C LEU A 208 -17.25 6.93 -14.96
N LEU A 209 -17.21 7.64 -13.82
CA LEU A 209 -15.98 7.97 -13.14
C LEU A 209 -15.83 7.06 -11.92
N TYR A 210 -14.77 6.25 -11.88
CA TYR A 210 -14.32 5.60 -10.66
C TYR A 210 -13.15 6.38 -10.06
N THR A 211 -13.33 6.97 -8.88
CA THR A 211 -12.32 7.88 -8.33
C THR A 211 -11.09 7.19 -7.78
N GLY A 212 -11.20 5.90 -7.41
CA GLY A 212 -10.28 5.32 -6.43
C GLY A 212 -10.30 6.15 -5.14
N ASP A 213 -9.15 6.20 -4.46
CA ASP A 213 -8.94 7.10 -3.33
C ASP A 213 -8.17 8.34 -3.78
N TYR A 214 -8.56 9.50 -3.28
CA TYR A 214 -7.97 10.76 -3.70
C TYR A 214 -8.01 11.82 -2.61
N ARG A 215 -7.13 12.81 -2.72
CA ARG A 215 -7.12 14.02 -1.90
C ARG A 215 -6.71 15.24 -2.72
N PHE A 216 -6.59 16.39 -2.06
CA PHE A 216 -6.15 17.66 -2.67
C PHE A 216 -5.00 18.33 -1.90
N HIS A 217 -4.68 17.82 -0.70
CA HIS A 217 -3.82 18.49 0.27
C HIS A 217 -2.44 17.82 0.41
N GLY A 218 -2.05 16.98 -0.56
CA GLY A 218 -0.69 16.51 -0.77
C GLY A 218 0.07 17.33 -1.82
N TYR A 219 1.24 16.84 -2.23
CA TYR A 219 2.09 17.55 -3.19
C TYR A 219 1.63 17.42 -4.64
N LEU A 220 0.63 16.57 -4.93
CA LEU A 220 0.10 16.32 -6.27
C LEU A 220 -1.36 16.76 -6.42
N GLY A 221 -1.86 17.64 -5.53
CA GLY A 221 -3.27 18.05 -5.54
C GLY A 221 -3.75 18.63 -6.88
N ASP A 222 -2.85 19.21 -7.66
CA ASP A 222 -3.10 19.69 -9.03
C ASP A 222 -3.51 18.56 -9.99
N ARG A 223 -3.03 17.33 -9.77
CA ARG A 223 -3.42 16.15 -10.54
C ARG A 223 -4.89 15.79 -10.31
N THR A 224 -5.32 15.79 -9.05
CA THR A 224 -6.74 15.60 -8.69
C THR A 224 -7.63 16.70 -9.28
N GLU A 225 -7.20 17.97 -9.20
CA GLU A 225 -7.92 19.10 -9.80
C GLU A 225 -8.04 18.96 -11.31
N LYS A 226 -6.98 18.48 -11.99
CA LYS A 226 -7.01 18.16 -13.41
C LYS A 226 -8.03 17.05 -13.70
N MET A 227 -8.00 15.94 -12.98
CA MET A 227 -8.96 14.84 -13.14
C MET A 227 -10.42 15.33 -13.05
N ILE A 228 -10.72 16.19 -12.06
CA ILE A 228 -12.06 16.75 -11.88
C ILE A 228 -12.44 17.66 -13.04
N SER A 229 -11.50 18.46 -13.54
CA SER A 229 -11.73 19.36 -14.67
C SER A 229 -12.05 18.56 -15.94
N GLU A 230 -11.28 17.52 -16.23
CA GLU A 230 -11.49 16.62 -17.38
C GLU A 230 -12.83 15.89 -17.26
N ALA A 231 -13.17 15.36 -16.08
CA ALA A 231 -14.47 14.73 -15.84
C ALA A 231 -15.65 15.70 -15.98
N ALA A 232 -15.47 17.00 -15.69
CA ALA A 232 -16.51 18.01 -15.82
C ALA A 232 -16.76 18.44 -17.28
N GLU A 233 -15.86 18.11 -18.21
CA GLU A 233 -16.05 18.33 -19.65
C GLU A 233 -16.93 17.25 -20.30
N GLU A 234 -17.22 16.15 -19.59
CA GLU A 234 -18.04 15.03 -20.06
C GLU A 234 -19.42 14.97 -19.40
N ASP A 235 -20.39 14.33 -20.08
CA ASP A 235 -21.71 14.04 -19.50
C ASP A 235 -21.66 12.76 -18.65
N ILE A 236 -21.17 12.89 -17.40
CA ILE A 236 -20.94 11.75 -16.50
C ILE A 236 -22.25 11.11 -16.04
N LEU A 237 -22.45 9.84 -16.40
CA LEU A 237 -23.61 9.03 -16.01
C LEU A 237 -23.58 8.72 -14.51
N ALA A 238 -22.46 8.24 -13.98
CA ALA A 238 -22.31 8.01 -12.55
C ALA A 238 -20.87 8.25 -12.07
N VAL A 239 -20.75 8.76 -10.84
CA VAL A 239 -19.47 8.80 -10.12
C VAL A 239 -19.53 7.77 -8.99
N ILE A 240 -18.61 6.81 -9.02
CA ILE A 240 -18.31 5.89 -7.93
C ILE A 240 -17.16 6.53 -7.14
N THR A 241 -17.48 7.12 -5.98
CA THR A 241 -16.52 7.94 -5.19
C THR A 241 -16.21 7.32 -3.85
N GLU A 242 -14.97 7.44 -3.40
CA GLU A 242 -14.59 7.19 -2.01
C GLU A 242 -15.33 8.14 -1.05
N GLY A 243 -15.33 7.76 0.23
CA GLY A 243 -15.93 8.54 1.30
C GLY A 243 -15.34 8.26 2.66
N THR A 244 -14.03 7.95 2.75
CA THR A 244 -13.38 7.58 4.02
C THR A 244 -13.60 8.66 5.07
N ARG A 245 -13.49 9.93 4.65
CA ARG A 245 -13.59 11.12 5.51
C ARG A 245 -14.79 11.98 5.14
N ILE A 246 -15.86 11.35 4.66
CA ILE A 246 -17.06 12.04 4.15
C ILE A 246 -17.73 12.94 5.19
N GLU A 247 -17.55 12.65 6.48
CA GLU A 247 -18.10 13.46 7.57
C GLU A 247 -17.15 14.53 8.09
N SER A 248 -15.86 14.43 7.73
CA SER A 248 -14.83 15.34 8.19
C SER A 248 -14.88 16.66 7.42
N THR A 249 -14.57 17.75 8.10
CA THR A 249 -14.45 19.10 7.50
C THR A 249 -13.04 19.65 7.54
N GLU A 250 -12.12 18.96 8.23
CA GLU A 250 -10.75 19.40 8.44
C GLU A 250 -9.80 18.63 7.52
N SER A 251 -8.70 19.24 7.12
CA SER A 251 -7.59 18.55 6.47
C SER A 251 -6.30 19.23 6.91
N THR A 252 -5.29 18.41 7.22
CA THR A 252 -3.91 18.87 7.44
C THR A 252 -3.16 18.66 6.13
N SER A 253 -2.45 19.68 5.68
CA SER A 253 -1.68 19.60 4.42
C SER A 253 -0.30 18.99 4.63
N GLU A 254 0.29 18.41 3.59
CA GLU A 254 1.69 17.94 3.65
C GLU A 254 2.68 19.10 3.90
N THR A 255 2.31 20.33 3.55
CA THR A 255 3.08 21.54 3.87
C THR A 255 3.08 21.85 5.37
N GLU A 256 1.92 21.74 6.02
CA GLU A 256 1.81 21.91 7.48
C GLU A 256 2.61 20.86 8.22
N VAL A 257 2.52 19.59 7.80
CA VAL A 257 3.34 18.51 8.36
C VAL A 257 4.81 18.82 8.20
N TYR A 258 5.27 19.19 7.00
CA TYR A 258 6.67 19.54 6.75
C TYR A 258 7.15 20.64 7.70
N ASN A 259 6.38 21.72 7.87
CA ASN A 259 6.75 22.83 8.76
C ASN A 259 6.85 22.38 10.23
N ASN A 260 5.88 21.58 10.70
CA ASN A 260 5.87 21.05 12.07
C ASN A 260 7.04 20.10 12.31
N ALA A 261 7.25 19.14 11.40
CA ALA A 261 8.33 18.17 11.48
C ALA A 261 9.70 18.86 11.43
N LYS A 262 9.90 19.80 10.50
CA LYS A 262 11.15 20.55 10.36
C LYS A 262 11.52 21.27 11.65
N ARG A 263 10.57 21.98 12.26
CA ARG A 263 10.78 22.67 13.54
C ARG A 263 11.21 21.69 14.64
N LEU A 264 10.62 20.50 14.71
CA LEU A 264 11.00 19.49 15.72
C LEU A 264 12.41 18.96 15.48
N VAL A 265 12.76 18.67 14.22
CA VAL A 265 14.11 18.22 13.84
C VAL A 265 15.17 19.28 14.13
N GLU A 266 14.94 20.54 13.76
CA GLU A 266 15.88 21.65 14.00
C GLU A 266 16.16 21.90 15.49
N ASN A 267 15.19 21.61 16.36
CA ASN A 267 15.31 21.77 17.81
C ASN A 267 15.86 20.52 18.52
N THR A 268 16.16 19.44 17.78
CA THR A 268 16.65 18.19 18.36
C THR A 268 18.16 18.08 18.18
N ASN A 269 18.91 17.96 19.28
CA ASN A 269 20.35 17.69 19.25
C ASN A 269 20.66 16.18 19.25
N GLY A 270 19.77 15.35 19.81
CA GLY A 270 19.91 13.90 19.86
C GLY A 270 19.44 13.20 18.58
N LEU A 271 19.07 11.93 18.70
CA LEU A 271 18.50 11.17 17.59
C LEU A 271 17.09 11.67 17.27
N VAL A 272 16.79 11.85 15.99
CA VAL A 272 15.40 11.98 15.53
C VAL A 272 14.96 10.62 15.02
N VAL A 273 14.00 10.01 15.69
CA VAL A 273 13.35 8.77 15.24
C VAL A 273 12.01 9.13 14.63
N ILE A 274 11.67 8.55 13.48
CA ILE A 274 10.41 8.84 12.78
C ILE A 274 9.72 7.55 12.36
N THR A 275 8.38 7.57 12.29
CA THR A 275 7.60 6.44 11.77
C THR A 275 6.57 6.89 10.74
N PHE A 276 6.58 6.26 9.58
CA PHE A 276 5.55 6.37 8.54
C PHE A 276 5.59 5.10 7.66
N PRO A 277 4.52 4.79 6.90
CA PRO A 277 4.48 3.57 6.08
C PRO A 277 5.52 3.65 4.95
N VAL A 278 6.25 2.55 4.69
CA VAL A 278 7.28 2.49 3.64
C VAL A 278 6.77 2.90 2.25
N ARG A 279 5.49 2.69 1.98
CA ARG A 279 4.85 3.03 0.70
C ARG A 279 4.48 4.52 0.57
N ASP A 280 4.50 5.27 1.67
CA ASP A 280 4.19 6.70 1.69
C ASP A 280 5.41 7.51 1.22
N LEU A 281 5.60 7.53 -0.10
CA LEU A 281 6.70 8.30 -0.70
C LEU A 281 6.48 9.82 -0.61
N THR A 282 5.26 10.28 -0.31
CA THR A 282 5.02 11.69 0.01
C THR A 282 5.72 12.04 1.31
N ARG A 283 5.55 11.21 2.34
CA ARG A 283 6.18 11.40 3.64
C ARG A 283 7.68 11.20 3.60
N PHE A 284 8.15 10.24 2.83
CA PHE A 284 9.58 10.09 2.54
C PHE A 284 10.16 11.39 1.98
N ARG A 285 9.54 12.01 0.96
CA ARG A 285 10.02 13.28 0.39
C ARG A 285 10.05 14.40 1.41
N THR A 286 9.06 14.46 2.31
CA THR A 286 9.05 15.42 3.43
C THR A 286 10.29 15.27 4.30
N PHE A 287 10.60 14.06 4.76
CA PHE A 287 11.73 13.84 5.67
C PHE A 287 13.09 13.83 4.97
N HIS A 288 13.18 13.42 3.71
CA HIS A 288 14.42 13.57 2.91
C HIS A 288 14.78 15.04 2.73
N ARG A 289 13.78 15.88 2.40
CA ARG A 289 13.98 17.33 2.32
C ARG A 289 14.42 17.92 3.67
N ILE A 290 13.81 17.50 4.77
CA ILE A 290 14.19 17.98 6.12
C ILE A 290 15.62 17.54 6.45
N ALA A 291 16.00 16.29 6.16
CA ALA A 291 17.34 15.77 6.38
C ALA A 291 18.38 16.66 5.66
N LYS A 292 18.19 16.87 4.36
CA LYS A 292 19.03 17.74 3.54
C LYS A 292 19.14 19.17 4.06
N GLU A 293 18.01 19.79 4.43
CA GLU A 293 17.99 21.17 4.91
C GLU A 293 18.59 21.33 6.33
N THR A 294 18.62 20.27 7.12
CA THR A 294 19.19 20.28 8.49
C THR A 294 20.61 19.69 8.54
N GLY A 295 21.15 19.24 7.40
CA GLY A 295 22.47 18.61 7.32
C GLY A 295 22.54 17.24 7.97
N ARG A 296 21.39 16.60 8.22
CA ARG A 296 21.28 15.24 8.73
C ARG A 296 21.10 14.25 7.57
N LYS A 297 21.43 12.98 7.81
CA LYS A 297 21.19 11.87 6.87
C LYS A 297 19.92 11.13 7.25
N LEU A 298 19.05 10.88 6.27
CA LEU A 298 17.86 10.06 6.43
C LEU A 298 18.24 8.57 6.32
N VAL A 299 18.08 7.84 7.43
CA VAL A 299 18.36 6.42 7.50
C VAL A 299 17.09 5.63 7.16
N ILE A 300 17.14 4.87 6.06
CA ILE A 300 16.00 4.10 5.52
C ILE A 300 16.26 2.60 5.52
N SER A 301 15.20 1.80 5.51
CA SER A 301 15.33 0.34 5.38
C SER A 301 15.72 -0.07 3.94
N PHE A 302 16.31 -1.26 3.79
CA PHE A 302 16.55 -1.85 2.45
C PHE A 302 15.28 -2.00 1.63
N LYS A 303 14.12 -2.22 2.28
CA LYS A 303 12.83 -2.27 1.59
C LYS A 303 12.42 -0.92 1.00
N GLN A 304 12.71 0.18 1.70
CA GLN A 304 12.49 1.54 1.19
C GLN A 304 13.42 1.83 0.01
N ALA A 305 14.71 1.45 0.11
CA ALA A 305 15.67 1.59 -0.98
C ALA A 305 15.24 0.81 -2.24
N TYR A 306 14.85 -0.44 -2.07
CA TYR A 306 14.29 -1.26 -3.15
C TYR A 306 13.09 -0.58 -3.81
N LEU A 307 12.18 0.00 -3.01
CA LEU A 307 11.03 0.73 -3.55
C LEU A 307 11.45 1.94 -4.39
N LEU A 308 12.42 2.73 -3.91
CA LEU A 308 12.93 3.90 -4.64
C LEU A 308 13.48 3.49 -6.00
N GLU A 309 14.31 2.44 -6.06
CA GLU A 309 14.86 1.94 -7.33
C GLU A 309 13.77 1.53 -8.33
N ARG A 310 12.70 0.86 -7.86
CA ARG A 310 11.56 0.51 -8.73
C ARG A 310 10.88 1.75 -9.32
N PHE A 311 10.85 2.86 -8.57
CA PHE A 311 10.35 4.14 -9.08
C PHE A 311 11.36 4.84 -9.99
N ASN A 312 12.65 4.79 -9.68
CA ASN A 312 13.72 5.37 -10.48
C ASN A 312 13.84 4.76 -11.88
N GLU A 313 13.29 3.56 -12.10
CA GLU A 313 13.14 2.96 -13.45
C GLU A 313 12.30 3.80 -14.43
N PHE A 314 11.44 4.71 -13.93
CA PHE A 314 10.54 5.49 -14.80
C PHE A 314 10.29 6.93 -14.36
N THR A 315 10.81 7.39 -13.22
CA THR A 315 10.67 8.77 -12.77
C THR A 315 11.89 9.25 -11.98
N GLU A 316 12.24 10.53 -12.15
CA GLU A 316 13.31 11.22 -11.40
C GLU A 316 12.75 11.96 -10.16
N LEU A 317 11.46 11.74 -9.82
CA LEU A 317 10.79 12.45 -8.71
C LEU A 317 11.38 12.10 -7.33
N TYR A 318 12.01 10.92 -7.21
CA TYR A 318 12.57 10.42 -5.97
C TYR A 318 14.09 10.31 -6.08
N PRO A 319 14.83 10.61 -5.00
CA PRO A 319 16.27 10.40 -4.95
C PRO A 319 16.62 8.92 -5.14
N GLU A 320 17.76 8.68 -5.78
CA GLU A 320 18.39 7.35 -5.79
C GLU A 320 18.79 6.94 -4.35
N PRO A 321 18.83 5.64 -4.03
CA PRO A 321 19.33 5.17 -2.73
C PRO A 321 20.75 5.63 -2.38
N GLU A 322 21.57 5.97 -3.38
CA GLU A 322 22.94 6.49 -3.25
C GLU A 322 23.00 8.02 -3.02
N ASP A 323 21.86 8.70 -2.90
CA ASP A 323 21.82 10.12 -2.56
C ASP A 323 22.63 10.39 -1.27
N PRO A 324 23.49 11.44 -1.25
CA PRO A 324 24.42 11.67 -0.14
C PRO A 324 23.73 11.97 1.19
N ASP A 325 22.45 12.37 1.15
CA ASP A 325 21.63 12.63 2.33
C ASP A 325 20.87 11.37 2.80
N ILE A 326 21.12 10.19 2.20
CA ILE A 326 20.50 8.90 2.52
C ILE A 326 21.53 7.89 3.03
N CYS A 327 21.16 7.16 4.07
CA CYS A 327 21.87 5.96 4.55
C CYS A 327 20.95 4.75 4.58
N LEU A 328 21.50 3.56 4.36
CA LEU A 328 20.74 2.31 4.35
C LEU A 328 20.95 1.53 5.64
N PHE A 329 19.88 1.18 6.36
CA PHE A 329 19.98 0.54 7.67
C PHE A 329 20.14 -0.98 7.58
N ALA A 330 21.32 -1.47 7.90
CA ALA A 330 21.58 -2.88 8.14
C ALA A 330 21.08 -3.30 9.53
N GLU A 331 19.78 -3.59 9.61
CA GLU A 331 19.15 -4.09 10.85
C GLU A 331 19.76 -5.43 11.29
N ARG A 332 19.95 -5.64 12.59
CA ARG A 332 20.40 -6.93 13.13
C ARG A 332 19.29 -7.97 13.01
N LYS A 333 19.58 -9.08 12.32
CA LYS A 333 18.66 -10.21 12.14
C LYS A 333 19.12 -11.42 12.94
N SER A 334 18.85 -12.64 12.45
CA SER A 334 19.04 -13.93 13.12
C SER A 334 20.22 -13.98 14.11
N TRP A 335 21.46 -14.01 13.62
CA TRP A 335 22.66 -14.04 14.49
C TRP A 335 23.10 -12.64 14.93
N GLY A 336 22.57 -11.59 14.30
CA GLY A 336 22.76 -10.20 14.67
C GLY A 336 24.17 -9.70 14.33
N ILE A 337 24.67 -10.10 13.17
CA ILE A 337 26.06 -9.92 12.72
C ILE A 337 26.26 -8.74 11.74
N ALA A 338 25.27 -7.86 11.62
CA ALA A 338 25.38 -6.59 10.91
C ALA A 338 26.61 -5.79 11.39
N GLY A 339 27.51 -5.41 10.46
CA GLY A 339 28.74 -4.65 10.77
C GLY A 339 29.76 -5.42 11.62
N ARG A 340 29.82 -6.76 11.49
CA ARG A 340 30.80 -7.62 12.19
C ARG A 340 31.85 -8.26 11.29
N ASP A 341 31.83 -7.92 10.01
CA ASP A 341 32.77 -8.36 8.99
C ASP A 341 34.08 -7.58 8.99
N ASP A 342 34.06 -6.33 9.44
CA ASP A 342 35.23 -5.48 9.63
C ASP A 342 35.49 -5.10 11.11
N TYR A 343 34.69 -5.65 12.03
CA TYR A 343 34.79 -5.38 13.47
C TYR A 343 36.05 -5.99 14.11
N TYR A 344 37.04 -5.14 14.43
CA TYR A 344 38.25 -5.59 15.12
C TYR A 344 38.00 -5.84 16.62
N SER A 345 38.10 -7.11 17.04
CA SER A 345 37.97 -7.51 18.44
C SER A 345 39.04 -8.52 18.84
N ASN A 346 39.55 -8.39 20.06
CA ASN A 346 40.46 -9.37 20.65
C ASN A 346 39.72 -10.59 21.24
N ILE A 347 38.39 -10.66 21.09
CA ILE A 347 37.57 -11.77 21.55
C ILE A 347 37.38 -12.74 20.38
N GLU A 348 37.79 -13.99 20.56
CA GLU A 348 37.64 -15.04 19.57
C GLU A 348 36.17 -15.25 19.19
N GLY A 349 35.88 -15.34 17.88
CA GLY A 349 34.53 -15.56 17.35
C GLY A 349 33.63 -14.31 17.29
N LEU A 350 34.18 -13.11 17.51
CA LEU A 350 33.38 -11.88 17.52
C LEU A 350 33.34 -11.13 16.17
N CYS A 351 34.32 -11.39 15.30
CA CYS A 351 34.36 -11.00 13.89
C CYS A 351 33.96 -12.20 13.02
N TYR A 352 33.03 -11.98 12.08
CA TYR A 352 32.50 -13.02 11.20
C TYR A 352 32.90 -12.74 9.74
N PRO A 353 33.24 -13.76 8.94
CA PRO A 353 33.46 -13.56 7.51
C PRO A 353 32.21 -12.98 6.83
N SER A 354 32.36 -12.09 5.84
CA SER A 354 31.26 -11.43 5.12
C SER A 354 30.22 -12.43 4.56
N ASN A 355 30.65 -13.58 4.04
CA ASN A 355 29.74 -14.63 3.55
C ASN A 355 28.89 -15.29 4.66
N ILE A 356 29.28 -15.17 5.93
CA ILE A 356 28.45 -15.55 7.09
C ILE A 356 27.50 -14.40 7.42
N CYS A 357 27.96 -13.15 7.38
CA CYS A 357 27.13 -11.96 7.55
C CYS A 357 25.95 -11.92 6.56
N GLU A 358 26.19 -12.20 5.29
CA GLU A 358 25.14 -12.27 4.26
C GLU A 358 24.05 -13.32 4.54
N GLN A 359 24.35 -14.39 5.30
CA GLN A 359 23.38 -15.45 5.59
C GLN A 359 22.28 -15.00 6.56
N ASP A 360 22.51 -13.94 7.32
CA ASP A 360 21.49 -13.32 8.18
C ASP A 360 20.41 -12.57 7.38
N TYR A 361 20.66 -12.32 6.10
CA TYR A 361 19.81 -11.52 5.22
C TYR A 361 19.24 -12.33 4.05
N SER A 362 18.05 -11.93 3.62
CA SER A 362 17.39 -12.52 2.45
C SER A 362 18.21 -12.25 1.19
N THR A 363 18.10 -13.09 0.17
CA THR A 363 18.91 -12.94 -1.05
C THR A 363 18.81 -11.56 -1.71
N TRP A 364 17.61 -10.96 -1.70
CA TRP A 364 17.40 -9.61 -2.26
C TRP A 364 18.03 -8.48 -1.43
N GLU A 365 18.31 -8.72 -0.14
CA GLU A 365 18.84 -7.69 0.76
C GLU A 365 20.37 -7.58 0.68
N ARG A 366 21.03 -8.65 0.24
CA ARG A 366 22.50 -8.77 0.30
C ARG A 366 23.20 -7.69 -0.52
N GLU A 367 22.63 -7.31 -1.65
CA GLU A 367 23.19 -6.24 -2.48
C GLU A 367 23.21 -4.87 -1.81
N TYR A 368 22.36 -4.65 -0.79
CA TYR A 368 22.33 -3.41 -0.03
C TYR A 368 23.33 -3.45 1.15
N LEU A 369 23.74 -4.62 1.63
CA LEU A 369 24.70 -4.71 2.74
C LEU A 369 26.05 -4.11 2.37
N ASP A 370 26.49 -4.33 1.13
CA ASP A 370 27.82 -3.96 0.66
C ASP A 370 27.89 -2.53 0.08
N ARG A 371 26.82 -1.73 0.19
CA ARG A 371 26.81 -0.34 -0.31
C ARG A 371 27.59 0.58 0.61
N GLU A 372 28.29 1.56 0.03
CA GLU A 372 29.15 2.50 0.76
C GLU A 372 28.37 3.35 1.79
N ASN A 373 27.08 3.61 1.56
CA ASN A 373 26.23 4.37 2.47
C ASN A 373 25.39 3.49 3.42
N THR A 374 25.71 2.20 3.53
CA THR A 374 25.07 1.31 4.50
C THR A 374 25.63 1.54 5.89
N VAL A 375 24.71 1.74 6.84
CA VAL A 375 25.00 1.99 8.25
C VAL A 375 24.36 0.93 9.11
N ASN A 376 25.00 0.61 10.22
CA ASN A 376 24.49 -0.29 11.25
C ASN A 376 24.29 0.47 12.58
N HIS A 377 23.85 -0.24 13.62
CA HIS A 377 23.60 0.34 14.93
C HIS A 377 24.81 1.01 15.60
N TRP A 378 26.06 0.64 15.27
CA TRP A 378 27.27 1.29 15.77
C TRP A 378 27.46 2.68 15.14
N ASP A 379 27.23 2.79 13.83
CA ASP A 379 27.41 4.04 13.09
C ASP A 379 26.40 5.10 13.54
N ILE A 380 25.17 4.69 13.85
CA ILE A 380 24.09 5.57 14.29
C ILE A 380 24.32 6.09 15.74
N GLN A 381 25.36 5.64 16.44
CA GLN A 381 25.70 6.19 17.75
C GLN A 381 26.12 7.66 17.69
N ASP A 382 26.55 8.18 16.53
CA ASP A 382 26.63 9.63 16.28
C ASP A 382 25.26 10.22 15.95
N GLN A 383 24.37 10.21 16.94
CA GLN A 383 22.93 10.42 16.78
C GLN A 383 22.54 11.79 16.21
N SER A 384 23.41 12.79 16.35
CA SER A 384 23.14 14.15 15.87
C SER A 384 23.14 14.25 14.34
N GLU A 385 23.78 13.29 13.66
CA GLU A 385 23.86 13.26 12.20
C GLU A 385 22.64 12.60 11.54
N TYR A 386 21.80 11.88 12.29
CA TYR A 386 20.82 10.96 11.69
C TYR A 386 19.36 11.31 11.98
N ILE A 387 18.51 11.06 10.98
CA ILE A 387 17.06 10.91 11.13
C ILE A 387 16.74 9.45 10.80
N LEU A 388 16.33 8.66 11.79
CA LEU A 388 16.09 7.22 11.65
C LEU A 388 14.62 6.92 11.42
N ILE A 389 14.30 6.29 10.28
CA ILE A 389 12.99 5.65 10.11
C ILE A 389 12.96 4.36 10.94
N CYS A 390 12.11 4.33 11.97
CA CYS A 390 11.93 3.18 12.86
C CYS A 390 10.43 2.93 13.08
N GLY A 391 9.91 1.92 12.40
CA GLY A 391 8.53 1.48 12.55
C GLY A 391 8.29 0.72 13.85
N TYR A 392 7.01 0.41 14.12
CA TYR A 392 6.58 -0.33 15.31
C TYR A 392 7.38 -1.64 15.53
N PHE A 393 7.54 -2.45 14.47
CA PHE A 393 8.26 -3.73 14.53
C PHE A 393 9.78 -3.61 14.67
N GLN A 394 10.34 -2.39 14.64
CA GLN A 394 11.78 -2.13 14.73
C GLN A 394 12.16 -1.39 16.02
N LEU A 395 11.21 -1.08 16.90
CA LEU A 395 11.48 -0.34 18.15
C LEU A 395 12.52 -1.01 19.05
N ASN A 396 12.63 -2.35 18.98
CA ASN A 396 13.68 -3.10 19.66
C ASN A 396 15.10 -2.74 19.19
N SER A 397 15.28 -2.23 17.97
CA SER A 397 16.58 -1.74 17.47
C SER A 397 17.12 -0.58 18.31
N LEU A 398 16.26 0.17 19.00
CA LEU A 398 16.67 1.25 19.89
C LEU A 398 17.48 0.75 21.09
N VAL A 399 17.37 -0.53 21.48
CA VAL A 399 18.22 -1.16 22.51
C VAL A 399 19.70 -1.11 22.12
N ASP A 400 19.98 -1.30 20.83
CA ASP A 400 21.33 -1.34 20.30
C ASP A 400 21.85 0.08 19.99
N ILE A 401 20.98 0.94 19.45
CA ILE A 401 21.29 2.33 19.08
C ILE A 401 21.49 3.23 20.30
N LYS A 402 20.73 2.97 21.38
CA LYS A 402 20.80 3.67 22.68
C LYS A 402 20.62 5.20 22.56
N PRO A 403 19.42 5.68 22.18
CA PRO A 403 19.15 7.11 22.07
C PRO A 403 19.55 7.89 23.34
N VAL A 404 20.17 9.06 23.16
CA VAL A 404 20.56 9.94 24.28
C VAL A 404 19.38 10.80 24.74
N PRO A 405 19.37 11.29 26.00
CA PRO A 405 18.35 12.22 26.47
C PRO A 405 18.20 13.44 25.56
N GLY A 406 16.95 13.85 25.27
CA GLY A 406 16.64 14.89 24.29
C GLY A 406 16.56 14.41 22.84
N SER A 407 16.57 13.09 22.63
CA SER A 407 16.12 12.46 21.38
C SER A 407 14.60 12.46 21.29
N VAL A 408 14.06 12.48 20.08
CA VAL A 408 12.61 12.59 19.84
C VAL A 408 12.09 11.44 18.99
N TYR A 409 10.82 11.10 19.16
CA TYR A 409 10.08 10.18 18.31
C TYR A 409 8.92 10.90 17.63
N LEU A 410 9.02 11.05 16.30
CA LEU A 410 8.04 11.72 15.46
C LEU A 410 7.06 10.70 14.87
N ARG A 411 5.85 10.63 15.44
CA ARG A 411 4.80 9.72 14.99
C ARG A 411 4.05 10.31 13.78
N SER A 412 4.44 9.89 12.59
CA SER A 412 3.90 10.40 11.32
C SER A 412 2.91 9.42 10.66
N ILE A 413 1.93 8.98 11.44
CA ILE A 413 0.86 8.04 11.04
C ILE A 413 -0.47 8.51 11.64
N THR A 414 -1.59 7.98 11.14
CA THR A 414 -2.92 8.30 11.67
C THR A 414 -3.03 7.99 13.17
N GLU A 415 -3.87 8.73 13.88
CA GLU A 415 -4.21 8.43 15.28
C GLU A 415 -4.87 7.05 15.39
N PRO A 416 -4.67 6.32 16.50
CA PRO A 416 -5.42 5.09 16.78
C PRO A 416 -6.93 5.34 16.71
N PHE A 417 -7.65 4.45 16.04
CA PHE A 417 -9.11 4.54 15.90
C PHE A 417 -9.83 3.24 16.27
N ASP A 418 -9.09 2.22 16.69
CA ASP A 418 -9.59 0.96 17.23
C ASP A 418 -8.76 0.51 18.44
N ASP A 419 -9.32 -0.43 19.21
CA ASP A 419 -8.74 -0.92 20.46
C ASP A 419 -7.34 -1.56 20.26
N GLU A 420 -7.08 -2.20 19.10
CA GLU A 420 -5.80 -2.85 18.83
C GLU A 420 -4.71 -1.80 18.58
N MET A 421 -5.03 -0.77 17.79
CA MET A 421 -4.14 0.36 17.55
C MET A 421 -3.88 1.18 18.82
N GLU A 422 -4.85 1.27 19.74
CA GLU A 422 -4.65 1.92 21.04
C GLU A 422 -3.64 1.15 21.90
N LEU A 423 -3.74 -0.17 21.93
CA LEU A 423 -2.77 -1.04 22.61
C LEU A 423 -1.37 -0.94 21.98
N ASP A 424 -1.29 -0.90 20.66
CA ASP A 424 -0.01 -0.67 19.96
C ASP A 424 0.60 0.68 20.32
N ALA A 425 -0.21 1.74 20.36
CA ALA A 425 0.24 3.06 20.77
C ALA A 425 0.75 3.07 22.22
N GLU A 426 0.13 2.32 23.13
CA GLU A 426 0.63 2.14 24.49
C GLU A 426 1.97 1.42 24.52
N ARG A 427 2.15 0.37 23.71
CA ARG A 427 3.44 -0.33 23.57
C ARG A 427 4.53 0.60 23.04
N VAL A 428 4.21 1.46 22.07
CA VAL A 428 5.15 2.50 21.62
C VAL A 428 5.54 3.40 22.78
N ARG A 429 4.58 3.94 23.55
CA ARG A 429 4.89 4.80 24.71
C ARG A 429 5.82 4.11 25.72
N ASN A 430 5.56 2.85 26.04
CA ASN A 430 6.42 2.08 26.95
C ASN A 430 7.88 1.96 26.43
N TRP A 431 8.07 1.79 25.12
CA TRP A 431 9.39 1.80 24.51
C TRP A 431 10.06 3.17 24.59
N LEU A 432 9.32 4.25 24.35
CA LEU A 432 9.86 5.60 24.40
C LEU A 432 10.24 6.01 25.84
N ASP A 433 9.43 5.64 26.82
CA ASP A 433 9.70 5.87 28.25
C ASP A 433 10.97 5.14 28.71
N LEU A 434 11.23 3.92 28.21
CA LEU A 434 12.43 3.15 28.51
C LEU A 434 13.72 3.89 28.13
N PHE A 435 13.68 4.67 27.05
CA PHE A 435 14.84 5.39 26.50
C PHE A 435 14.78 6.91 26.73
N GLY A 436 13.69 7.43 27.29
CA GLY A 436 13.46 8.85 27.51
C GLY A 436 13.34 9.67 26.21
N LEU A 437 12.63 9.14 25.19
CA LEU A 437 12.32 9.89 23.97
C LEU A 437 11.02 10.67 24.12
N ASP A 438 11.04 11.94 23.69
CA ASP A 438 9.83 12.76 23.63
C ASP A 438 8.98 12.37 22.42
N LEU A 439 7.72 12.02 22.66
CA LEU A 439 6.75 11.64 21.63
C LEU A 439 6.04 12.86 21.04
N HIS A 440 6.10 13.00 19.72
CA HIS A 440 5.41 14.03 18.95
C HIS A 440 4.46 13.46 17.89
N GLY A 441 3.52 14.28 17.45
CA GLY A 441 2.57 13.94 16.38
C GLY A 441 1.28 13.27 16.86
N MET A 442 1.02 13.31 18.17
CA MET A 442 -0.24 12.85 18.77
C MET A 442 -1.21 13.98 19.13
N SER A 443 -0.76 15.25 19.09
CA SER A 443 -1.60 16.40 19.44
C SER A 443 -2.00 17.20 18.19
N ASN A 444 -3.02 18.05 18.34
CA ASN A 444 -3.41 18.98 17.29
C ASN A 444 -2.33 20.07 17.04
N GLU A 445 -1.48 20.38 18.01
CA GLU A 445 -0.49 21.46 17.94
C GLU A 445 0.80 21.05 17.23
N ASP A 446 1.08 19.74 17.18
CA ASP A 446 2.26 19.16 16.56
C ASP A 446 1.93 18.04 15.57
N ARG A 447 0.71 18.05 15.00
CA ARG A 447 0.23 17.01 14.10
C ARG A 447 1.22 16.77 12.96
N LEU A 448 1.68 15.52 12.87
CA LEU A 448 2.62 15.04 11.87
C LEU A 448 1.96 14.05 10.91
N HIS A 449 0.66 14.18 10.62
CA HIS A 449 -0.02 13.32 9.66
C HIS A 449 -0.99 14.13 8.82
N ALA A 450 -0.98 13.85 7.52
CA ALA A 450 -1.94 14.37 6.56
C ALA A 450 -2.64 13.16 5.96
N SER A 451 -3.97 13.13 6.02
CA SER A 451 -4.73 11.98 5.53
C SER A 451 -4.54 11.80 4.03
N GLY A 452 -4.56 10.54 3.57
CA GLY A 452 -4.62 10.17 2.15
C GLY A 452 -5.94 10.52 1.46
N HIS A 453 -7.00 10.84 2.22
CA HIS A 453 -8.37 10.95 1.68
C HIS A 453 -8.94 12.36 1.75
N ALA A 454 -9.74 12.71 0.74
CA ALA A 454 -10.51 13.93 0.65
C ALA A 454 -11.55 14.00 1.78
N ASN A 455 -11.72 15.19 2.36
CA ASN A 455 -12.76 15.41 3.35
C ASN A 455 -14.14 15.63 2.68
N GLY A 456 -15.21 15.59 3.46
CA GLY A 456 -16.58 15.69 2.96
C GLY A 456 -16.87 16.96 2.13
N LYS A 457 -16.25 18.08 2.51
CA LYS A 457 -16.37 19.35 1.76
C LYS A 457 -15.70 19.24 0.39
N GLN A 458 -14.47 18.72 0.35
CA GLN A 458 -13.71 18.52 -0.89
C GLN A 458 -14.44 17.57 -1.84
N ILE A 459 -14.96 16.44 -1.34
CA ILE A 459 -15.77 15.50 -2.12
C ILE A 459 -17.02 16.20 -2.68
N ALA A 460 -17.75 16.93 -1.84
CA ALA A 460 -18.95 17.64 -2.27
C ALA A 460 -18.66 18.72 -3.32
N ASP A 461 -17.56 19.47 -3.18
CA ASP A 461 -17.20 20.51 -4.13
C ASP A 461 -16.74 19.88 -5.48
N ALA A 462 -16.00 18.77 -5.46
CA ALA A 462 -15.68 18.00 -6.67
C ALA A 462 -16.94 17.50 -7.41
N LEU A 463 -17.89 16.91 -6.69
CA LEU A 463 -19.14 16.40 -7.25
C LEU A 463 -20.06 17.50 -7.81
N LYS A 464 -20.01 18.73 -7.26
CA LYS A 464 -20.71 19.88 -7.83
C LYS A 464 -20.09 20.31 -9.15
N THR A 465 -18.75 20.30 -9.24
CA THR A 465 -18.02 20.63 -10.47
C THR A 465 -18.30 19.62 -11.58
N ILE A 466 -18.19 18.32 -11.28
CA ILE A 466 -18.44 17.23 -12.24
C ILE A 466 -19.93 17.16 -12.63
N ASN A 467 -20.83 17.48 -11.69
CA ASN A 467 -22.27 17.44 -11.88
C ASN A 467 -22.81 16.12 -12.52
N PRO A 468 -22.50 14.93 -11.98
CA PRO A 468 -22.88 13.66 -12.61
C PRO A 468 -24.39 13.39 -12.53
N LYS A 469 -24.95 12.47 -13.32
CA LYS A 469 -26.38 12.10 -13.19
C LYS A 469 -26.68 11.28 -11.93
N LYS A 470 -25.70 10.50 -11.46
CA LYS A 470 -25.80 9.63 -10.27
C LYS A 470 -24.52 9.69 -9.45
N ILE A 471 -24.64 9.61 -8.13
CA ILE A 471 -23.51 9.54 -7.20
C ILE A 471 -23.63 8.23 -6.42
N ILE A 472 -22.56 7.43 -6.40
CA ILE A 472 -22.51 6.15 -5.71
C ILE A 472 -21.34 6.19 -4.72
N PRO A 473 -21.61 6.55 -3.45
CA PRO A 473 -20.58 6.58 -2.42
C PRO A 473 -20.21 5.16 -2.00
N ILE A 474 -18.92 4.85 -2.03
CA ILE A 474 -18.33 3.61 -1.54
C ILE A 474 -17.22 3.95 -0.55
N HIS A 475 -16.56 2.92 -0.02
CA HIS A 475 -15.36 3.07 0.80
C HIS A 475 -15.62 4.04 1.96
N THR A 476 -16.78 3.85 2.60
CA THR A 476 -17.30 4.67 3.67
C THR A 476 -18.30 3.84 4.49
N GLU A 477 -18.34 4.10 5.79
CA GLU A 477 -19.34 3.51 6.66
C GLU A 477 -20.71 4.20 6.54
N ASN A 478 -20.73 5.43 6.01
CA ASN A 478 -21.91 6.30 5.95
C ASN A 478 -22.25 6.74 4.51
N PRO A 479 -22.60 5.82 3.60
CA PRO A 479 -22.84 6.13 2.18
C PRO A 479 -24.03 7.09 1.96
N GLU A 480 -24.94 7.17 2.93
CA GLU A 480 -26.08 8.08 2.91
C GLU A 480 -25.70 9.54 3.17
N TYR A 481 -24.50 9.84 3.66
CA TYR A 481 -24.12 11.17 4.14
C TYR A 481 -24.26 12.25 3.06
N LEU A 482 -23.93 11.92 1.81
CA LEU A 482 -24.04 12.86 0.69
C LEU A 482 -25.48 13.23 0.32
N LYS A 483 -26.50 12.49 0.79
CA LYS A 483 -27.92 12.89 0.61
C LYS A 483 -28.26 14.22 1.26
N LYS A 484 -27.45 14.68 2.21
CA LYS A 484 -27.55 16.03 2.79
C LYS A 484 -27.33 17.14 1.76
N SER A 485 -26.56 16.87 0.70
CA SER A 485 -26.16 17.86 -0.32
C SER A 485 -26.61 17.52 -1.73
N PHE A 486 -26.98 16.25 -2.00
CA PHE A 486 -27.31 15.77 -3.33
C PHE A 486 -28.53 14.84 -3.31
N GLU A 487 -29.53 15.11 -4.15
CA GLU A 487 -30.71 14.24 -4.30
C GLU A 487 -30.40 12.96 -5.11
N LYS A 488 -29.36 13.01 -5.95
CA LYS A 488 -28.95 11.97 -6.91
C LYS A 488 -28.05 10.86 -6.34
N VAL A 489 -28.07 10.66 -5.02
CA VAL A 489 -27.24 9.65 -4.34
C VAL A 489 -27.92 8.29 -4.35
N SER A 490 -27.21 7.29 -4.83
CA SER A 490 -27.62 5.89 -4.86
C SER A 490 -26.67 5.05 -4.04
N SER A 491 -27.08 4.69 -2.82
CA SER A 491 -26.27 3.89 -1.91
C SER A 491 -26.21 2.44 -2.39
N PRO A 492 -25.00 1.89 -2.64
CA PRO A 492 -24.86 0.51 -3.06
C PRO A 492 -25.20 -0.45 -1.92
N LYS A 493 -25.55 -1.69 -2.27
CA LYS A 493 -25.74 -2.79 -1.33
C LYS A 493 -24.87 -3.97 -1.77
N TYR A 494 -24.27 -4.65 -0.81
CA TYR A 494 -23.41 -5.79 -1.07
C TYR A 494 -24.12 -6.85 -1.92
N GLY A 495 -23.50 -7.27 -3.02
CA GLY A 495 -24.01 -8.29 -3.94
C GLY A 495 -25.28 -7.91 -4.70
N ILE A 496 -25.78 -6.68 -4.57
CA ILE A 496 -26.95 -6.21 -5.30
C ILE A 496 -26.51 -5.44 -6.53
N GLN A 497 -26.98 -5.90 -7.68
CA GLN A 497 -26.71 -5.29 -8.97
C GLN A 497 -27.47 -3.97 -9.12
N ILE A 498 -26.81 -2.96 -9.69
CA ILE A 498 -27.35 -1.67 -10.06
C ILE A 498 -27.25 -1.52 -11.57
N THR A 499 -28.39 -1.45 -12.24
CA THR A 499 -28.47 -1.05 -13.64
C THR A 499 -28.35 0.47 -13.75
N LEU A 500 -27.52 0.96 -14.67
CA LEU A 500 -27.33 2.37 -14.97
C LEU A 500 -28.06 2.82 -16.22
#